data_AF-A0A3L7Y921-F1
#
_entry.id   AF-A0A3L7Y921-F1
#
_cell.length_a   1.000
_cell.length_b   1.000
_cell.length_c   1.000
_cell.angle_alpha   90.00
_cell.angle_beta   90.00
_cell.angle_gamma   90.00
#
_symmetry.space_group_name_H-M   'P 1'
#
loop_
_entity.id
_entity.type
_entity.pdbx_description
1 polymer ?
#
loop_
_entity_poly.entity_id
_entity_poly.type
_entity_poly.pdbx_seq_one_letter_code
_entity_poly.pdbx_strand_id
1 'polypeptide(L)'
;MPRICIEASPALQQQAGLGRYTAGLLRGLLELDPQGDYALAYNLSRRVQVPPHLAHLPRYAFPHSNKPWRLRNAASYLGALNMDRSFAGVQL
;
A
#
# COMPACT_ATOMS: atom_id res chain seq x y z
N MET A 1 -9.52 16.46 4.61
CA MET A 1 -10.03 15.11 4.27
C MET A 1 -9.13 14.09 4.92
N PRO A 2 -9.62 12.89 5.27
CA PRO A 2 -8.75 11.84 5.82
C PRO A 2 -7.75 11.37 4.76
N ARG A 3 -6.54 11.03 5.19
CA ARG A 3 -5.50 10.42 4.34
C ARG A 3 -5.96 9.07 3.80
N ILE A 4 -5.77 8.84 2.51
CA ILE A 4 -6.08 7.56 1.85
C ILE A 4 -4.80 6.75 1.70
N CYS A 5 -4.74 5.59 2.34
CA CYS A 5 -3.60 4.68 2.25
C CYS A 5 -3.87 3.58 1.22
N ILE A 6 -3.01 3.47 0.20
CA ILE A 6 -3.18 2.57 -0.94
C ILE A 6 -2.24 1.37 -0.80
N GLU A 7 -2.79 0.16 -0.86
CA GLU A 7 -2.00 -1.08 -0.87
C GLU A 7 -1.27 -1.22 -2.22
N ALA A 8 0.05 -1.02 -2.20
CA ALA A 8 0.90 -0.93 -3.37
C ALA A 8 1.90 -2.09 -3.50
N SER A 9 1.82 -3.13 -2.65
CA SER A 9 2.76 -4.27 -2.71
C SER A 9 2.92 -4.87 -4.11
N PRO A 10 1.85 -5.07 -4.91
CA PRO A 10 2.02 -5.64 -6.26
C PRO A 10 2.90 -4.77 -7.16
N ALA A 11 2.70 -3.45 -7.14
CA ALA A 11 3.47 -2.48 -7.93
C ALA A 11 4.91 -2.40 -7.46
N LEU A 12 5.14 -2.34 -6.15
CA LEU A 12 6.47 -2.16 -5.58
C LEU A 12 7.32 -3.45 -5.62
N GLN A 13 6.69 -4.62 -5.65
CA GLN A 13 7.38 -5.93 -5.65
C GLN A 13 7.44 -6.59 -7.02
N GLN A 14 7.12 -5.84 -8.10
CA GLN A 14 7.23 -6.31 -9.48
C GLN A 14 6.46 -7.62 -9.74
N GLN A 15 5.23 -7.73 -9.22
CA GLN A 15 4.39 -8.92 -9.35
C GLN A 15 3.77 -9.04 -10.77
N ALA A 16 4.61 -9.13 -11.80
CA ALA A 16 4.25 -9.32 -13.21
C ALA A 16 3.05 -8.46 -13.66
N GLY A 17 2.00 -9.09 -14.20
CA GLY A 17 0.80 -8.39 -14.69
C GLY A 17 0.08 -7.57 -13.61
N LEU A 18 -0.01 -8.10 -12.38
CA LEU A 18 -0.61 -7.38 -11.25
C LEU A 18 0.21 -6.14 -10.90
N GLY A 19 1.54 -6.24 -10.92
CA GLY A 19 2.41 -5.09 -10.66
C GLY A 19 2.23 -3.96 -11.67
N ARG A 20 2.16 -4.29 -12.97
CA ARG A 20 1.90 -3.29 -14.02
C ARG A 20 0.52 -2.65 -13.89
N TYR A 21 -0.49 -3.45 -13.58
CA TYR A 21 -1.85 -2.96 -13.40
C TYR A 21 -1.95 -1.99 -12.20
N THR A 22 -1.46 -2.40 -11.03
CA THR A 22 -1.46 -1.54 -9.84
C THR A 22 -0.64 -0.26 -10.05
N ALA A 23 0.49 -0.34 -10.75
CA ALA A 23 1.29 0.85 -11.09
C ALA A 23 0.53 1.81 -12.02
N GLY A 24 -0.19 1.28 -13.02
CA GLY A 24 -1.04 2.08 -13.91
C GLY A 24 -2.18 2.77 -13.15
N LEU A 25 -2.84 2.06 -12.22
CA LEU A 25 -3.88 2.63 -11.38
C LEU A 25 -3.35 3.74 -10.46
N LEU A 26 -2.21 3.50 -9.79
CA LEU A 26 -1.58 4.50 -8.93
C LEU A 26 -1.23 5.76 -9.72
N ARG A 27 -0.64 5.60 -10.91
CA ARG A 27 -0.31 6.72 -11.78
C ARG A 27 -1.55 7.50 -12.19
N GLY A 28 -2.59 6.82 -12.70
CA GLY A 28 -3.82 7.48 -13.13
C GLY A 28 -4.53 8.21 -11.99
N LEU A 29 -4.52 7.64 -10.78
CA LEU A 29 -5.09 8.29 -9.59
C LEU A 29 -4.36 9.60 -9.26
N LEU A 30 -3.02 9.57 -9.21
CA LEU A 30 -2.22 10.76 -8.88
C LEU A 30 -2.27 11.84 -9.97
N GLU A 31 -2.45 11.44 -11.23
CA GLU A 31 -2.65 12.37 -12.35
C GLU A 31 -4.04 13.02 -12.31
N LEU A 32 -5.08 12.29 -11.90
CA LEU A 32 -6.46 12.80 -11.79
C LEU A 32 -6.69 13.65 -10.55
N ASP A 33 -6.04 13.31 -9.44
CA ASP A 33 -6.17 14.01 -8.16
C ASP A 33 -4.79 14.31 -7.55
N PRO A 34 -4.08 15.34 -8.06
CA PRO A 34 -2.74 15.68 -7.57
C PRO A 34 -2.74 16.33 -6.18
N GLN A 35 -3.89 16.75 -5.66
CA GLN A 35 -4.01 17.42 -4.35
C GLN A 35 -4.45 16.47 -3.24
N GLY A 36 -4.81 15.23 -3.57
CA GLY A 36 -5.23 14.24 -2.58
C GLY A 36 -4.10 13.84 -1.61
N ASP A 37 -4.46 13.65 -0.34
CA ASP A 37 -3.53 13.15 0.69
C ASP A 37 -3.44 11.62 0.61
N TYR A 38 -2.51 11.15 -0.22
CA TYR A 38 -2.26 9.72 -0.45
C TYR A 38 -1.02 9.23 0.28
N ALA A 39 -1.05 7.97 0.72
CA ALA A 39 0.11 7.26 1.23
C ALA A 39 0.17 5.84 0.67
N LEU A 40 1.38 5.26 0.64
CA LEU A 40 1.60 3.90 0.17
C LEU A 40 1.73 2.92 1.33
N ALA A 41 0.97 1.84 1.26
CA ALA A 41 1.06 0.67 2.12
C ALA A 41 1.72 -0.48 1.38
N TYR A 42 2.70 -1.18 1.97
CA TYR A 42 3.28 -2.39 1.36
C TYR A 42 3.93 -3.35 2.36
N ASN A 43 3.99 -4.65 2.03
CA ASN A 43 4.79 -5.59 2.83
C ASN A 43 6.26 -5.59 2.45
N LEU A 44 7.07 -6.02 3.41
CA LEU A 44 8.49 -6.31 3.28
C LEU A 44 8.79 -7.75 2.82
N SER A 45 7.84 -8.46 2.19
CA SER A 45 7.99 -9.89 1.88
C SER A 45 8.93 -10.22 0.73
N ARG A 46 9.25 -9.21 -0.11
CA ARG A 46 10.12 -9.29 -1.27
C ARG A 46 10.91 -8.00 -1.41
N ARG A 47 11.87 -7.97 -2.33
CA ARG A 47 12.56 -6.74 -2.72
C ARG A 47 11.52 -5.70 -3.18
N VAL A 48 11.44 -4.60 -2.44
CA VAL A 48 10.59 -3.45 -2.73
C VAL A 48 11.41 -2.46 -3.56
N GLN A 49 10.84 -2.01 -4.68
CA GLN A 49 11.37 -0.91 -5.47
C GLN A 49 10.29 0.16 -5.59
N VAL A 50 10.57 1.35 -5.04
CA VAL A 50 9.67 2.49 -5.14
C VAL A 50 10.01 3.28 -6.40
N PRO A 51 9.10 3.37 -7.38
CA PRO A 51 9.29 4.21 -8.56
C PRO A 51 9.53 5.67 -8.17
N PRO A 52 10.37 6.43 -8.90
CA PRO A 52 10.68 7.82 -8.57
C PRO A 52 9.43 8.72 -8.44
N HIS A 53 8.44 8.52 -9.30
CA HIS A 53 7.18 9.28 -9.27
C HIS A 53 6.35 9.03 -8.00
N LEU A 54 6.63 7.98 -7.23
CA LEU A 54 5.96 7.68 -5.97
C LEU A 54 6.81 8.01 -4.73
N ALA A 55 8.07 8.43 -4.91
CA ALA A 55 9.02 8.61 -3.81
C ALA A 55 8.63 9.72 -2.82
N HIS A 56 7.81 10.68 -3.27
CA HIS A 56 7.33 11.79 -2.47
C HIS A 56 6.18 11.41 -1.52
N LEU A 57 5.52 10.27 -1.73
CA LEU A 57 4.40 9.85 -0.91
C LEU A 57 4.87 9.28 0.45
N PRO A 58 4.15 9.55 1.55
CA PRO A 58 4.33 8.83 2.81
C PRO A 58 4.20 7.32 2.63
N ARG A 59 4.95 6.56 3.43
CA ARG A 59 5.08 5.11 3.29
C ARG A 59 4.85 4.40 4.61
N TYR A 60 4.00 3.40 4.58
CA TYR A 60 3.69 2.52 5.68
C TYR A 60 4.01 1.09 5.28
N ALA A 61 5.08 0.56 5.87
CA ALA A 61 5.45 -0.82 5.66
C ALA A 61 4.80 -1.70 6.74
N PHE A 62 4.50 -2.94 6.38
CA PHE A 62 4.11 -3.97 7.34
C PHE A 62 5.06 -5.17 7.28
N PRO A 63 5.41 -5.78 8.43
CA PRO A 63 6.45 -6.80 8.53
C PRO A 63 6.00 -8.20 8.07
N HIS A 64 4.80 -8.33 7.55
CA HIS A 64 4.18 -9.62 7.22
C HIS A 64 4.46 -10.05 5.79
N SER A 65 4.52 -11.36 5.54
CA SER A 65 4.53 -11.88 4.17
C SER A 65 3.15 -11.76 3.52
N ASN A 66 3.06 -11.93 2.19
CA ASN A 66 1.82 -11.75 1.43
C ASN A 66 0.62 -12.54 1.98
N LYS A 67 0.81 -13.80 2.40
CA LYS A 67 -0.30 -14.64 2.90
C LYS A 67 -0.83 -14.16 4.26
N PRO A 68 0.01 -13.99 5.31
CA PRO A 68 -0.44 -13.42 6.58
C PRO A 68 -1.08 -12.04 6.42
N TRP A 69 -0.56 -11.19 5.51
CA TRP A 69 -1.16 -9.90 5.24
C TRP A 69 -2.57 -10.00 4.67
N ARG A 70 -2.77 -10.83 3.64
CA ARG A 70 -4.09 -11.05 3.04
C ARG A 70 -5.10 -11.58 4.05
N LEU A 71 -4.68 -12.53 4.88
CA LEU A 71 -5.53 -13.07 5.94
C LEU A 71 -5.90 -11.99 6.96
N ARG A 72 -4.95 -11.14 7.34
CA ARG A 72 -5.18 -10.04 8.28
C ARG A 72 -6.14 -8.99 7.71
N ASN A 73 -5.98 -8.62 6.44
CA ASN A 73 -6.92 -7.72 5.75
C ASN A 73 -8.33 -8.32 5.64
N ALA A 74 -8.42 -9.63 5.38
CA ALA A 74 -9.72 -10.31 5.37
C ALA A 74 -10.35 -10.29 6.78
N ALA A 75 -9.56 -10.53 7.82
CA ALA A 75 -10.04 -10.46 9.21
C ALA A 75 -10.44 -9.04 9.63
N SER A 76 -9.72 -8.00 9.19
CA SER A 76 -10.11 -6.60 9.45
C SER A 76 -11.40 -6.21 8.73
N TYR A 77 -11.61 -6.71 7.50
CA TYR A 77 -12.87 -6.52 6.78
C TYR A 77 -14.06 -7.13 7.53
N LEU A 78 -13.87 -8.29 8.18
CA LEU A 78 -14.87 -8.93 9.02
C LEU A 78 -15.00 -8.31 10.42
N GLY A 79 -14.29 -7.21 10.71
CA GLY A 79 -14.36 -6.47 11.98
C GLY A 79 -13.54 -7.08 13.12
N ALA A 80 -12.74 -8.12 12.86
CA ALA A 80 -12.02 -8.84 13.91
C ALA A 80 -10.73 -8.16 14.36
N LEU A 81 -10.13 -7.29 13.52
CA LEU A 81 -8.81 -6.69 13.79
C LEU A 81 -8.76 -5.22 13.35
N ASN A 82 -8.23 -4.35 14.20
CA ASN A 82 -7.88 -2.98 13.80
C ASN A 82 -6.67 -3.01 12.84
N MET A 83 -6.85 -2.37 11.68
CA MET A 83 -5.86 -2.30 10.60
C MET A 83 -4.63 -1.44 10.96
N ASP A 84 -4.80 -0.39 11.78
CA ASP A 84 -3.75 0.58 12.13
C ASP A 84 -2.55 -0.08 12.80
N ARG A 85 -2.80 -1.10 13.63
CA ARG A 85 -1.76 -1.89 14.32
C ARG A 85 -0.88 -2.72 13.39
N SER A 86 -1.20 -2.77 12.10
CA SER A 86 -0.47 -3.56 11.11
C SER A 86 0.66 -2.76 10.47
N PHE A 87 0.60 -1.43 10.53
CA PHE A 87 1.50 -0.53 9.85
C PHE A 87 2.56 0.02 10.81
N ALA A 88 3.83 -0.07 10.40
CA ALA A 88 4.91 0.59 11.12
C ALA A 88 4.85 2.10 10.89
N GLY A 89 4.92 2.88 11.98
CA GLY A 89 5.04 4.35 11.91
C GLY A 89 3.72 5.10 11.72
N VAL A 90 2.55 4.44 11.80
CA VAL A 90 1.26 5.13 11.86
C VAL A 90 1.08 5.76 13.24
N GLN A 91 0.85 7.07 13.26
CA GLN A 91 0.41 7.81 14.46
C GLN A 91 -1.11 8.00 14.34
N LEU A 92 -1.85 7.54 15.36
CA LEU A 92 -3.31 7.67 15.45
C LEU A 92 -3.71 9.02 16.05
#